data_AF-A0A414ADK3-F1
#
_entry.id   AF-A0A414ADK3-F1
#
_cell.length_a   1.000
_cell.length_b   1.000
_cell.length_c   1.000
_cell.angle_alpha   90.00
_cell.angle_beta   90.00
_cell.angle_gamma   90.00
#
_symmetry.space_group_name_H-M   'P 1'
#
loop_
_entity.id
_entity.type
_entity.pdbx_description
1 polymer ?
#
loop_
_entity_poly.entity_id
_entity_poly.type
_entity_poly.pdbx_seq_one_letter_code
_entity_poly.pdbx_strand_id
1 'polypeptide(L)'
;MKREYVYAVQGVLAAAGAFLSSKLGILYPVLCILMGMMVLDYITGMLASKTEAIDHPGDAGYGWSSRRGAKGIIKKVGYLCVIAVAIVVDYVIVSVAGSLGIQITAKAFFGLLVAVWYLLNELLSIIENAGRMGANVPEWLRNYIAVLKNKIDSTDYQEGNRG
;
A
#
# COMPACT_ATOMS: atom_id res chain seq x y z
N MET A 1 -26.63 17.90 8.75
CA MET A 1 -26.91 16.99 7.62
C MET A 1 -28.17 16.18 7.92
N LYS A 2 -29.17 16.15 7.03
CA LYS A 2 -30.38 15.34 7.24
C LYS A 2 -29.99 13.85 7.16
N ARG A 3 -30.53 13.01 8.05
CA ARG A 3 -30.21 11.56 8.15
C ARG A 3 -30.36 10.83 6.81
N GLU A 4 -31.27 11.31 5.96
CA GLU A 4 -31.50 10.85 4.59
C GLU A 4 -30.24 10.89 3.72
N TYR A 5 -29.41 11.94 3.80
CA TYR A 5 -28.16 12.01 3.04
C TYR A 5 -27.14 10.97 3.52
N VAL A 6 -27.10 10.70 4.83
CA VAL A 6 -26.20 9.70 5.41
C VAL A 6 -26.59 8.30 4.91
N TYR A 7 -27.89 7.98 4.92
CA TYR A 7 -28.38 6.70 4.40
C TYR A 7 -28.18 6.56 2.89
N ALA A 8 -28.35 7.64 2.12
CA ALA A 8 -28.09 7.62 0.68
C ALA A 8 -26.62 7.34 0.37
N VAL A 9 -25.70 8.03 1.06
CA VAL A 9 -24.25 7.80 0.90
C VAL A 9 -23.86 6.40 1.34
N GLN A 10 -24.38 5.92 2.47
CA GLN A 10 -24.15 4.54 2.93
C GLN A 10 -24.65 3.50 1.93
N GLY A 11 -25.83 3.71 1.35
CA GLY A 11 -26.40 2.83 0.34
C GLY A 11 -25.54 2.73 -0.92
N VAL A 12 -25.06 3.88 -1.43
CA VAL A 12 -24.17 3.92 -2.60
C VAL A 12 -22.84 3.23 -2.31
N LEU A 13 -22.23 3.51 -1.15
CA LEU A 13 -20.98 2.87 -0.74
C LEU A 13 -21.13 1.36 -0.56
N ALA A 14 -22.23 0.90 0.05
CA ALA A 14 -22.52 -0.52 0.22
C ALA A 14 -22.73 -1.21 -1.12
N ALA A 15 -23.46 -0.60 -2.05
CA ALA A 15 -23.69 -1.15 -3.39
C ALA A 15 -22.38 -1.24 -4.19
N ALA A 16 -21.55 -0.18 -4.17
CA ALA A 16 -20.25 -0.17 -4.81
C ALA A 16 -19.29 -1.22 -4.22
N GLY A 17 -19.27 -1.34 -2.88
CA GLY A 17 -18.48 -2.34 -2.18
C GLY A 17 -18.92 -3.77 -2.50
N ALA A 18 -20.23 -4.04 -2.51
CA ALA A 18 -20.78 -5.34 -2.88
C ALA A 18 -20.46 -5.69 -4.34
N PHE A 19 -20.57 -4.73 -5.26
CA PHE A 19 -20.20 -4.91 -6.66
C PHE A 19 -18.71 -5.24 -6.82
N LEU A 20 -17.82 -4.45 -6.21
CA LEU A 20 -16.38 -4.69 -6.25
C LEU A 20 -16.01 -6.04 -5.61
N SER A 21 -16.59 -6.36 -4.46
CA SER A 21 -16.38 -7.65 -3.79
C SER A 21 -16.80 -8.84 -4.67
N SER A 22 -17.90 -8.71 -5.41
CA SER A 22 -18.37 -9.77 -6.31
C SER A 22 -17.42 -10.03 -7.48
N LYS A 23 -16.73 -8.98 -7.95
CA LYS A 23 -15.81 -9.05 -9.11
C LYS A 23 -14.40 -9.45 -8.72
N LEU A 24 -13.90 -8.91 -7.62
CA LEU A 24 -12.51 -9.07 -7.18
C LEU A 24 -12.33 -10.29 -6.26
N GLY A 25 -13.40 -10.83 -5.67
CA GLY A 25 -13.32 -11.98 -4.77
C GLY A 25 -12.37 -11.72 -3.61
N ILE A 26 -11.40 -12.63 -3.39
CA ILE A 26 -10.40 -12.50 -2.31
C ILE A 26 -9.48 -11.28 -2.43
N LEU A 27 -9.33 -10.71 -3.63
CA LEU A 27 -8.54 -9.50 -3.81
C LEU A 27 -9.19 -8.29 -3.12
N TYR A 28 -10.51 -8.22 -3.05
CA TYR A 28 -11.23 -7.10 -2.42
C TYR A 28 -10.85 -6.87 -0.95
N PRO A 29 -10.97 -7.86 -0.03
CA PRO A 29 -10.58 -7.65 1.36
C PRO A 29 -9.09 -7.32 1.51
N VAL A 30 -8.21 -7.88 0.67
CA VAL A 30 -6.78 -7.53 0.68
C VAL A 30 -6.55 -6.08 0.30
N LEU A 31 -7.26 -5.55 -0.71
CA LEU A 31 -7.19 -4.13 -1.07
C LEU A 31 -7.71 -3.22 0.05
N CYS A 32 -8.78 -3.61 0.75
CA CYS A 32 -9.28 -2.86 1.90
C CYS A 32 -8.24 -2.81 3.03
N ILE A 33 -7.57 -3.93 3.32
CA ILE A 33 -6.49 -3.99 4.32
C ILE A 33 -5.30 -3.14 3.87
N LEU A 34 -4.90 -3.23 2.59
CA LEU A 34 -3.82 -2.43 2.02
C LEU A 34 -4.11 -0.92 2.15
N MET A 35 -5.32 -0.48 1.82
CA MET A 35 -5.74 0.91 1.98
C MET A 35 -5.65 1.35 3.45
N GLY A 36 -6.07 0.49 4.39
CA GLY A 36 -5.90 0.74 5.82
C GLY A 36 -4.43 0.88 6.22
N MET A 37 -3.56 -0.02 5.76
CA MET A 37 -2.13 0.02 6.06
C MET A 37 -1.44 1.24 5.45
N MET A 38 -1.81 1.66 4.23
CA MET A 38 -1.33 2.92 3.64
C MET A 38 -1.67 4.14 4.49
N VAL A 39 -2.87 4.19 5.07
CA VAL A 39 -3.27 5.28 5.98
C VAL A 39 -2.49 5.21 7.29
N LEU A 40 -2.35 4.02 7.88
CA LEU A 40 -1.58 3.82 9.11
C LEU A 40 -0.11 4.16 8.93
N ASP A 41 0.49 3.77 7.81
CA ASP A 41 1.86 4.13 7.44
C ASP A 41 2.03 5.65 7.35
N TYR A 42 1.08 6.34 6.71
CA TYR A 42 1.13 7.80 6.62
C TYR A 42 1.06 8.47 8.00
N ILE A 43 0.19 7.98 8.87
CA ILE A 43 0.05 8.47 10.26
C ILE A 43 1.31 8.18 11.05
N THR A 44 1.84 6.95 11.01
CA THR A 44 3.06 6.59 11.74
C THR A 44 4.28 7.36 11.24
N GLY A 45 4.37 7.64 9.93
CA GLY A 45 5.42 8.49 9.37
C GLY A 45 5.34 9.95 9.81
N MET A 46 4.11 10.50 9.94
CA MET A 46 3.87 11.82 10.56
C MET A 46 4.34 11.83 12.02
N LEU A 47 3.95 10.83 12.80
CA LEU A 47 4.30 10.72 14.22
C LEU A 47 5.81 10.55 14.42
N ALA A 48 6.46 9.66 13.65
CA ALA A 48 7.90 9.46 13.67
C ALA A 48 8.66 10.76 13.39
N SER A 49 8.26 11.49 12.34
CA SER A 49 8.90 12.76 12.00
C SER A 49 8.70 13.82 13.09
N LYS A 50 7.55 13.79 13.78
CA LYS A 50 7.28 14.69 14.92
C LYS A 50 8.13 14.32 16.14
N THR A 51 8.26 13.04 16.46
CA THR A 51 9.11 12.56 17.57
C THR A 51 10.56 12.99 17.34
N GLU A 52 11.09 12.77 16.13
CA GLU A 52 12.46 13.19 15.81
C GLU A 52 12.70 14.70 15.98
N ALA A 53 11.69 15.53 15.66
CA ALA A 53 11.76 16.98 15.88
C ALA A 53 11.70 17.39 17.35
N ILE A 54 11.01 16.60 18.18
CA ILE A 54 11.02 16.80 19.64
C ILE A 54 12.39 16.44 20.21
N ASP A 55 13.01 15.36 19.73
CA ASP A 55 14.32 14.89 20.18
C ASP A 55 15.47 15.81 19.74
N HIS A 56 15.29 16.55 18.64
CA HIS A 56 16.31 17.45 18.06
C HIS A 56 15.78 18.90 17.97
N PRO A 57 15.60 19.60 19.10
CA PRO A 57 15.05 20.94 19.10
C PRO A 57 16.00 21.92 18.40
N GLY A 58 15.50 22.60 17.37
CA GLY A 58 16.22 23.67 16.66
C GLY A 58 16.90 23.26 15.36
N ASP A 59 16.89 21.98 14.99
CA ASP A 59 17.38 21.51 13.69
C ASP A 59 16.24 21.49 12.66
N ALA A 60 16.33 22.37 11.65
CA ALA A 60 15.34 22.47 10.58
C ALA A 60 15.30 21.26 9.63
N GLY A 61 16.26 20.34 9.74
CA GLY A 61 16.30 19.06 9.00
C GLY A 61 15.35 18.00 9.55
N TYR A 62 14.96 18.12 10.82
CA TYR A 62 14.04 17.21 11.49
C TYR A 62 12.63 17.81 11.57
N GLY A 63 11.63 16.93 11.51
CA GLY A 63 10.23 17.35 11.49
C GLY A 63 9.50 17.08 10.19
N TRP A 64 8.21 17.41 10.23
CA TRP A 64 7.30 17.19 9.12
C TRP A 64 7.61 18.14 7.96
N SER A 65 7.81 17.59 6.76
CA SER A 65 7.87 18.39 5.54
C SER A 65 6.79 17.97 4.55
N SER A 66 6.09 18.95 4.00
CA SER A 66 5.04 18.73 3.00
C SER A 66 5.57 17.97 1.78
N ARG A 67 6.83 18.17 1.40
CA ARG A 67 7.47 17.47 0.28
C ARG A 67 7.64 15.97 0.55
N ARG A 68 8.03 15.58 1.77
CA ARG A 68 8.11 14.16 2.18
C ARG A 68 6.72 13.53 2.18
N GLY A 69 5.72 14.23 2.74
CA GLY A 69 4.33 13.77 2.74
C GLY A 69 3.75 13.57 1.33
N ALA A 70 3.95 14.54 0.43
CA ALA A 70 3.52 14.45 -0.96
C ALA A 70 4.18 13.28 -1.71
N LYS A 71 5.49 13.07 -1.52
CA LYS A 71 6.20 11.92 -2.11
C LYS A 71 5.63 10.59 -1.62
N GLY A 72 5.26 10.51 -0.33
CA GLY A 72 4.59 9.33 0.24
C GLY A 72 3.24 9.04 -0.40
N ILE A 73 2.41 10.07 -0.64
CA ILE A 73 1.11 9.92 -1.32
C ILE A 73 1.30 9.46 -2.76
N ILE A 74 2.21 10.08 -3.51
CA ILE A 74 2.51 9.71 -4.91
C ILE A 74 2.92 8.23 -5.00
N LYS A 75 3.79 7.77 -4.09
CA LYS A 75 4.21 6.37 -3.99
C LYS A 75 3.02 5.43 -3.83
N LYS A 76 2.09 5.76 -2.93
CA LYS A 76 0.88 4.96 -2.63
C LYS A 76 -0.11 4.94 -3.79
N VAL A 77 -0.27 6.06 -4.50
CA VAL A 77 -1.05 6.09 -5.75
C VAL A 77 -0.41 5.19 -6.80
N GLY A 78 0.92 5.21 -6.92
CA GLY A 78 1.66 4.29 -7.78
C GLY A 78 1.37 2.80 -7.49
N TYR A 79 1.26 2.42 -6.22
CA TYR A 79 0.90 1.04 -5.83
C TYR A 79 -0.47 0.64 -6.40
N LEU A 80 -1.47 1.52 -6.30
CA LEU A 80 -2.81 1.27 -6.85
C LEU A 80 -2.78 1.16 -8.38
N CYS A 81 -1.97 1.97 -9.07
CA CYS A 81 -1.79 1.87 -10.52
C CYS A 81 -1.18 0.52 -10.92
N VAL A 82 -0.15 0.05 -10.23
CA VAL A 82 0.51 -1.23 -10.55
C VAL A 82 -0.43 -2.41 -10.26
N ILE A 83 -1.18 -2.36 -9.17
CA ILE A 83 -2.24 -3.35 -8.88
C ILE A 83 -3.29 -3.36 -9.99
N ALA A 84 -3.74 -2.19 -10.46
CA ALA A 84 -4.70 -2.11 -11.54
C ALA A 84 -4.17 -2.76 -12.83
N VAL A 85 -2.90 -2.54 -13.17
CA VAL A 85 -2.24 -3.22 -14.29
C VAL A 85 -2.20 -4.74 -14.07
N ALA A 86 -1.89 -5.21 -12.87
CA ALA A 86 -1.87 -6.65 -12.56
C ALA A 86 -3.27 -7.29 -12.69
N ILE A 87 -4.33 -6.58 -12.29
CA ILE A 87 -5.72 -7.02 -12.51
C ILE A 87 -6.06 -7.08 -14.01
N VAL A 88 -5.57 -6.14 -14.81
CA VAL A 88 -5.74 -6.19 -16.27
C VAL A 88 -5.05 -7.42 -16.86
N VAL A 89 -3.86 -7.76 -16.38
CA VAL A 89 -3.16 -8.99 -16.79
C VAL A 89 -3.98 -10.23 -16.44
N ASP A 90 -4.50 -10.33 -15.22
CA ASP A 90 -5.40 -11.42 -14.82
C ASP A 90 -6.61 -11.54 -15.77
N TYR A 91 -7.23 -10.41 -16.11
CA TYR A 91 -8.37 -10.37 -17.02
C TYR A 91 -8.03 -10.86 -18.44
N VAL A 92 -6.88 -10.43 -18.98
CA VAL A 92 -6.41 -10.85 -20.31
C VAL A 92 -6.18 -12.36 -20.34
N ILE A 93 -5.52 -12.92 -19.32
CA ILE A 93 -5.25 -14.35 -19.22
C ILE A 93 -6.55 -15.15 -19.20
N VAL A 94 -7.51 -14.76 -18.35
CA VAL A 94 -8.82 -15.43 -18.26
C VAL A 94 -9.58 -15.34 -19.59
N SER A 95 -9.52 -14.20 -20.26
CA SER A 95 -10.22 -13.99 -21.54
C SER A 95 -9.64 -14.88 -22.64
N VAL A 96 -8.31 -14.91 -22.79
CA VAL A 96 -7.62 -15.75 -23.78
C VAL A 96 -7.83 -17.24 -23.50
N ALA A 97 -7.69 -17.66 -22.24
CA ALA A 97 -7.93 -19.05 -21.84
C ALA A 97 -9.37 -19.48 -22.14
N GLY A 98 -10.35 -18.62 -21.88
CA GLY A 98 -11.75 -18.85 -22.22
C GLY A 98 -11.98 -19.06 -23.72
N SER A 99 -11.33 -18.26 -24.58
CA SER A 99 -11.38 -18.45 -26.04
C SER A 99 -10.78 -19.79 -26.50
N LEU A 100 -9.85 -20.36 -25.72
CA LEU A 100 -9.26 -21.68 -25.96
C LEU A 100 -10.05 -22.83 -25.31
N GLY A 101 -11.20 -22.55 -24.69
CA GLY A 101 -12.02 -23.54 -23.98
C GLY A 101 -11.46 -23.95 -22.61
N ILE A 102 -10.44 -23.26 -22.10
CA ILE A 102 -9.82 -23.53 -20.80
C ILE A 102 -10.51 -22.69 -19.73
N GLN A 103 -11.08 -23.34 -18.72
CA GLN A 103 -11.68 -22.65 -17.58
C GLN A 103 -10.65 -22.40 -16.47
N ILE A 104 -10.34 -21.12 -16.23
CA ILE A 104 -9.48 -20.70 -15.11
C ILE A 104 -10.35 -20.24 -13.94
N THR A 105 -10.21 -20.91 -12.80
CA THR A 105 -10.95 -20.62 -11.56
C THR A 105 -10.37 -19.42 -10.79
N ALA A 106 -9.06 -19.19 -10.88
CA ALA A 106 -8.37 -18.09 -10.19
C ALA A 106 -8.36 -16.82 -11.06
N LYS A 107 -9.27 -15.88 -10.77
CA LYS A 107 -9.47 -14.66 -11.59
C LYS A 107 -8.63 -13.44 -11.22
N ALA A 108 -7.82 -13.53 -10.16
CA ALA A 108 -7.12 -12.37 -9.59
C ALA A 108 -5.72 -12.74 -9.03
N PHE A 109 -4.99 -13.63 -9.70
CA PHE A 109 -3.74 -14.18 -9.18
C PHE A 109 -2.64 -13.11 -9.10
N PHE A 110 -2.39 -12.40 -10.20
CA PHE A 110 -1.36 -11.36 -10.26
C PHE A 110 -1.75 -10.15 -9.43
N GLY A 111 -3.01 -9.71 -9.50
CA GLY A 111 -3.54 -8.64 -8.66
C GLY A 111 -3.37 -8.93 -7.17
N LEU A 112 -3.65 -10.16 -6.74
CA LEU A 112 -3.45 -10.60 -5.36
C LEU A 112 -1.98 -10.62 -4.97
N LEU A 113 -1.11 -11.17 -5.81
CA LEU A 113 0.33 -11.24 -5.55
C LEU A 113 0.92 -9.84 -5.36
N VAL A 114 0.61 -8.92 -6.27
CA VAL A 114 1.09 -7.53 -6.22
C VAL A 114 0.49 -6.77 -5.03
N ALA A 115 -0.79 -6.96 -4.72
CA ALA A 115 -1.42 -6.34 -3.56
C ALA A 115 -0.79 -6.82 -2.24
N VAL A 116 -0.50 -8.12 -2.11
CA VAL A 116 0.21 -8.67 -0.94
C VAL A 116 1.63 -8.14 -0.86
N TRP A 117 2.33 -8.01 -1.98
CA TRP A 117 3.66 -7.40 -2.01
C TRP A 117 3.66 -5.97 -1.46
N TYR A 118 2.74 -5.12 -1.91
CA TYR A 118 2.62 -3.76 -1.39
C TYR A 118 2.14 -3.72 0.06
N LEU A 119 1.30 -4.65 0.48
CA LEU A 119 0.90 -4.77 1.88
C LEU A 119 2.12 -5.02 2.77
N LEU A 120 3.00 -5.94 2.38
CA LEU A 120 4.24 -6.20 3.11
C LEU A 120 5.15 -4.96 3.15
N ASN A 121 5.22 -4.17 2.06
CA ASN A 121 5.98 -2.93 2.03
C ASN A 121 5.43 -1.86 2.99
N GLU A 122 4.11 -1.75 3.14
CA GLU A 122 3.50 -0.82 4.10
C GLU A 122 3.75 -1.28 5.55
N LEU A 123 3.66 -2.59 5.83
CA LEU A 123 4.01 -3.14 7.14
C LEU A 123 5.47 -2.88 7.51
N LEU A 124 6.38 -3.03 6.53
CA LEU A 124 7.80 -2.72 6.69
C LEU A 124 8.01 -1.25 7.11
N SER A 125 7.40 -0.35 6.36
CA SER A 125 7.47 1.10 6.59
C SER A 125 6.88 1.50 7.96
N ILE A 126 5.78 0.87 8.40
CA ILE A 126 5.22 1.07 9.74
C ILE A 126 6.21 0.64 10.84
N ILE A 127 6.87 -0.51 10.68
CA ILE A 127 7.84 -0.98 11.68
C ILE A 127 9.06 -0.05 11.74
N GLU A 128 9.53 0.46 10.60
CA GLU A 128 10.59 1.48 10.55
C GLU A 128 10.17 2.76 11.27
N ASN A 129 8.96 3.26 11.01
CA ASN A 129 8.42 4.43 11.70
C ASN A 129 8.28 4.19 13.21
N ALA A 130 7.89 2.99 13.64
CA ALA A 130 7.85 2.62 15.05
C ALA A 130 9.25 2.68 15.70
N GLY A 131 10.27 2.17 15.03
CA GLY A 131 11.66 2.28 15.48
C GLY A 131 12.12 3.74 15.61
N ARG A 132 11.78 4.59 14.62
CA ARG A 132 12.05 6.04 14.64
C ARG A 132 11.32 6.77 15.77
N MET A 133 10.17 6.27 16.20
CA MET A 133 9.45 6.78 17.39
C MET A 133 10.05 6.31 18.72
N GLY A 134 11.12 5.50 18.71
CA GLY A 134 11.76 4.97 19.91
C GLY A 134 11.15 3.66 20.42
N ALA A 135 10.26 3.01 19.66
CA ALA A 135 9.76 1.70 20.04
C ALA A 135 10.88 0.64 20.02
N ASN A 136 10.87 -0.24 21.02
CA ASN A 136 11.82 -1.35 21.08
C ASN A 136 11.44 -2.47 20.09
N VAL A 137 11.78 -2.26 18.81
CA VAL A 137 11.63 -3.25 17.74
C VAL A 137 12.68 -4.35 17.93
N PRO A 138 12.28 -5.64 18.04
CA PRO A 138 13.22 -6.74 18.23
C PRO A 138 14.33 -6.81 17.19
N GLU A 139 15.55 -7.16 17.60
CA GLU A 139 16.73 -7.17 16.74
C GLU A 139 16.59 -8.11 15.53
N TRP A 140 15.97 -9.28 15.72
CA TRP A 140 15.70 -10.21 14.63
C TRP A 140 14.87 -9.52 13.53
N LEU A 141 13.85 -8.76 13.93
CA LEU A 141 12.96 -8.06 13.00
C LEU A 141 13.72 -6.95 12.27
N ARG A 142 14.50 -6.13 12.97
CA ARG A 142 15.36 -5.09 12.37
C ARG A 142 16.28 -5.65 11.29
N ASN A 143 16.90 -6.81 11.55
CA ASN A 143 17.79 -7.47 10.60
C ASN A 143 17.06 -7.95 9.33
N TYR A 144 15.87 -8.54 9.46
CA TYR A 144 15.06 -8.92 8.30
C TYR A 144 14.63 -7.70 7.47
N ILE A 145 14.26 -6.62 8.15
CA ILE A 145 13.88 -5.35 7.52
C ILE A 145 15.03 -4.79 6.67
N ALA A 146 16.25 -4.78 7.21
CA ALA A 146 17.43 -4.31 6.49
C ALA A 146 17.72 -5.13 5.22
N VAL A 147 17.56 -6.46 5.28
CA VAL A 147 17.73 -7.34 4.11
C VAL A 147 16.65 -7.10 3.06
N LEU A 148 15.39 -6.94 3.48
CA LEU A 148 14.26 -6.63 2.59
C LEU A 148 14.45 -5.28 1.91
N LYS A 149 14.83 -4.24 2.67
CA LYS A 149 15.10 -2.91 2.15
C LYS A 149 16.19 -2.92 1.09
N ASN A 150 17.31 -3.60 1.34
CA ASN A 150 18.38 -3.73 0.35
C ASN A 150 17.86 -4.29 -0.99
N LYS A 151 16.96 -5.27 -0.98
CA LYS A 151 16.36 -5.81 -2.22
C LYS A 151 15.45 -4.81 -2.93
N ILE A 152 14.69 -4.01 -2.18
CA ILE A 152 13.78 -3.00 -2.74
C ILE A 152 14.59 -1.85 -3.34
N ASP A 153 15.55 -1.28 -2.60
CA ASP A 153 16.35 -0.13 -3.02
C ASP A 153 17.33 -0.46 -4.16
N SER A 154 17.82 -1.72 -4.24
CA SER A 154 18.62 -2.21 -5.39
C SER A 154 17.85 -2.13 -6.71
N THR A 155 16.52 -2.13 -6.66
CA THR A 155 15.65 -2.05 -7.84
C THR A 155 15.50 -0.60 -8.30
N ASP A 156 15.42 0.37 -7.38
CA ASP A 156 15.34 1.81 -7.68
C ASP A 156 16.64 2.37 -8.32
N TYR A 157 17.83 1.87 -7.94
CA TYR A 157 19.12 2.32 -8.51
C TYR A 157 19.31 1.97 -9.99
N GLN A 158 18.64 0.93 -10.49
CA GLN A 158 18.72 0.52 -11.89
C GLN A 158 17.86 1.40 -12.82
N GLU A 159 16.84 2.09 -12.28
CA GLU A 159 15.98 3.01 -13.04
C GLU A 159 16.56 4.43 -13.12
N GLY A 160 17.33 4.87 -12.12
CA GLY A 160 17.90 6.23 -12.08
C GLY A 160 19.15 6.47 -12.95
N ASN A 161 19.76 5.42 -13.51
CA ASN A 161 21.00 5.51 -14.30
C ASN A 161 20.78 5.31 -15.82
N ARG A 162 19.52 5.36 -16.27
CA ARG A 162 19.11 5.29 -17.69
C ARG A 162 18.34 6.53 -18.18
N GLY A 163 18.45 7.65 -17.44
CA GLY A 163 17.91 8.95 -17.83
C GLY A 163 19.00 9.89 -18.30
#